data_AF-A0A5K1FP18-F1
#
_entry.id   AF-A0A5K1FP18-F1
#
_cell.length_a   1.000
_cell.length_b   1.000
_cell.length_c   1.000
_cell.angle_alpha   90.00
_cell.angle_beta   90.00
_cell.angle_gamma   90.00
#
_symmetry.space_group_name_H-M   'P 1'
#
loop_
_entity.id
_entity.type
_entity.pdbx_description
1 polymer ?
#
loop_
_entity_poly.entity_id
_entity_poly.type
_entity_poly.pdbx_seq_one_letter_code
_entity_poly.pdbx_strand_id
1 'polypeptide(L)'
;GNMNVLPCSTNALKGLYEISGVEVGQHFYWQIGGFQVHAQVLVTPWVVIAILLGSATIPIRNPQTILTDSQNFFKYVIEFIR
;
A
#
# COMPACT_ATOMS: atom_id res chain seq x y z
N GLY A 1 17.70 -1.03 -46.95
CA GLY A 1 18.06 0.16 -46.15
C GLY A 1 18.48 -0.33 -44.79
N ASN A 2 19.73 -0.06 -44.41
CA ASN A 2 20.30 -0.47 -43.13
C ASN A 2 19.58 0.27 -42.00
N MET A 3 18.86 -0.45 -41.14
CA MET A 3 18.21 0.15 -39.98
C MET A 3 19.29 0.44 -38.93
N ASN A 4 19.85 1.64 -39.00
CA ASN A 4 20.74 2.20 -37.99
C ASN A 4 19.91 2.53 -36.76
N VAL A 5 19.43 1.52 -36.04
CA VAL A 5 18.79 1.72 -34.75
C VAL A 5 19.88 2.23 -33.82
N LEU A 6 19.84 3.52 -33.48
CA LEU A 6 20.82 4.17 -32.62
C LEU A 6 20.96 3.35 -31.33
N PRO A 7 22.19 3.01 -30.89
CA PRO A 7 22.43 2.17 -29.70
C PRO A 7 21.82 2.75 -28.42
N CYS A 8 21.51 4.05 -28.41
CA CYS A 8 20.76 4.69 -27.32
C CYS A 8 19.34 4.11 -27.14
N SER A 9 18.62 3.85 -28.25
CA SER A 9 17.24 3.35 -28.22
C SER A 9 17.15 1.89 -27.75
N THR A 10 18.12 1.06 -28.13
CA THR A 10 18.19 -0.35 -27.68
C THR A 10 18.52 -0.45 -26.19
N ASN A 11 19.37 0.44 -25.65
CA ASN A 11 19.65 0.50 -24.22
C ASN A 11 18.44 0.97 -23.41
N ALA A 12 17.69 1.95 -23.92
CA ALA A 12 16.45 2.42 -23.28
C ALA A 12 15.37 1.33 -23.28
N LEU A 13 15.15 0.65 -24.40
CA LEU A 13 14.21 -0.47 -24.50
C LEU A 13 14.64 -1.67 -23.63
N LYS A 14 15.95 -1.95 -23.54
CA LYS A 14 16.48 -2.97 -22.64
C LYS A 14 16.22 -2.61 -21.18
N GLY A 15 16.45 -1.36 -20.79
CA GLY A 15 16.14 -0.87 -19.43
C GLY A 15 14.65 -1.01 -19.09
N LEU A 16 13.77 -0.63 -20.02
CA LEU A 16 12.32 -0.80 -19.86
C LEU A 16 11.92 -2.27 -19.78
N TYR A 17 12.57 -3.16 -20.55
CA TYR A 17 12.31 -4.60 -20.53
C TYR A 17 12.71 -5.24 -19.19
N GLU A 18 13.88 -4.90 -18.66
CA GLU A 18 14.37 -5.36 -17.34
C GLU A 18 13.43 -4.89 -16.20
N ILE A 19 12.90 -3.66 -16.29
CA ILE A 19 11.92 -3.14 -15.32
C ILE A 19 10.56 -3.83 -15.50
N SER A 20 10.11 -4.04 -16.74
CA SER A 20 8.84 -4.73 -17.02
C SER A 20 8.85 -6.21 -16.59
N GLY A 21 10.04 -6.84 -16.56
CA GLY A 21 10.22 -8.21 -16.07
C GLY A 21 10.11 -8.33 -14.54
N VAL A 22 10.36 -7.24 -13.81
CA VAL A 22 10.27 -7.16 -12.35
C VAL A 22 8.83 -6.94 -11.86
N GLU A 23 7.95 -6.33 -12.66
CA GLU A 23 6.65 -5.86 -12.18
C GLU A 23 5.51 -6.91 -12.20
N VAL A 24 5.60 -7.99 -13.00
CA VAL A 24 4.40 -8.81 -13.27
C VAL A 24 4.37 -10.15 -12.51
N GLY A 25 5.47 -10.58 -11.89
CA GLY A 25 5.58 -11.91 -11.26
C GLY A 25 6.16 -11.97 -9.85
N GLN A 26 6.52 -10.83 -9.25
CA GLN A 26 7.29 -10.83 -8.02
C GLN A 26 6.37 -10.84 -6.78
N HIS A 27 5.78 -12.00 -6.50
CA HIS A 27 5.16 -12.23 -5.20
C HIS A 27 6.26 -12.20 -4.13
N PHE A 28 6.23 -11.20 -3.25
CA PHE A 28 7.13 -11.17 -2.10
C PHE A 28 6.82 -12.37 -1.21
N TYR A 29 7.77 -13.28 -1.14
CA TYR A 29 7.72 -14.43 -0.26
C TYR A 29 8.68 -14.24 0.90
N TRP A 30 8.20 -14.51 2.11
CA TRP A 30 9.02 -14.59 3.30
C TRP A 30 9.09 -16.05 3.76
N GLN A 31 10.26 -16.46 4.24
CA GLN A 31 10.44 -17.76 4.87
C GLN A 31 10.32 -17.60 6.37
N ILE A 32 9.25 -18.14 6.96
CA ILE A 32 8.99 -18.10 8.40
C ILE A 32 8.90 -19.53 8.90
N GLY A 33 9.85 -19.95 9.74
CA GLY A 33 9.84 -21.29 10.34
C GLY A 33 9.88 -22.45 9.33
N GLY A 34 10.42 -22.22 8.13
CA GLY A 34 10.47 -23.20 7.04
C GLY A 34 9.26 -23.17 6.09
N PHE A 35 8.30 -22.28 6.29
CA PHE A 35 7.16 -22.07 5.41
C PHE A 35 7.30 -20.78 4.61
N GLN A 36 6.95 -20.86 3.33
CA GLN A 36 6.95 -19.72 2.43
C GLN A 36 5.60 -19.01 2.50
N VAL A 37 5.58 -17.78 3.03
CA VAL A 37 4.36 -16.96 3.18
C VAL A 37 4.39 -15.79 2.22
N HIS A 38 3.21 -15.41 1.70
CA HIS A 38 3.08 -14.21 0.88
C HIS A 38 3.11 -12.95 1.77
N ALA A 39 4.21 -12.20 1.70
CA ALA A 39 4.41 -10.99 2.45
C ALA A 39 3.35 -9.92 2.14
N GLN A 40 2.93 -9.81 0.87
CA GLN A 40 1.89 -8.86 0.47
C GLN A 40 0.59 -9.08 1.25
N VAL A 41 0.17 -10.34 1.40
CA VAL A 41 -1.06 -10.70 2.13
C VAL A 41 -0.95 -10.37 3.63
N LEU A 42 0.26 -10.32 4.19
CA LEU A 42 0.49 -9.97 5.59
C LEU A 42 0.66 -8.46 5.80
N VAL A 43 1.39 -7.78 4.92
CA VAL A 43 1.70 -6.36 5.05
C VAL A 43 0.49 -5.48 4.76
N THR A 44 -0.29 -5.80 3.72
CA THR A 44 -1.48 -5.01 3.36
C THR A 44 -2.47 -4.86 4.53
N PRO A 45 -2.94 -5.93 5.21
CA PRO A 45 -3.84 -5.77 6.35
C PRO A 45 -3.15 -5.08 7.53
N TRP A 46 -1.86 -5.28 7.77
CA TRP A 46 -1.14 -4.58 8.84
C TRP A 46 -1.15 -3.07 8.66
N VAL A 47 -0.93 -2.58 7.43
CA VAL A 47 -0.98 -1.15 7.11
C VAL A 47 -2.39 -0.62 7.30
N VAL A 48 -3.41 -1.33 6.80
CA VAL A 48 -4.82 -0.94 6.95
C VAL A 48 -5.20 -0.86 8.43
N ILE A 49 -4.83 -1.86 9.23
CA ILE A 49 -5.07 -1.90 10.68
C ILE A 49 -4.37 -0.72 11.36
N ALA A 50 -3.12 -0.43 11.03
CA ALA A 50 -2.38 0.69 11.62
C ALA A 50 -3.04 2.05 11.32
N ILE A 51 -3.53 2.26 10.09
CA ILE A 51 -4.25 3.48 9.71
C ILE A 51 -5.58 3.58 10.45
N LEU A 52 -6.34 2.48 10.53
CA LEU A 52 -7.62 2.44 11.24
C LEU A 52 -7.43 2.73 12.75
N LEU A 53 -6.48 2.06 13.41
CA LEU A 53 -6.20 2.29 14.83
C LEU A 53 -5.67 3.70 15.09
N GLY A 54 -4.74 4.17 14.25
CA GLY A 54 -4.18 5.50 14.35
C GLY A 54 -5.24 6.59 14.21
N SER A 55 -6.09 6.49 13.18
CA SER A 55 -7.18 7.45 12.95
C SER A 55 -8.26 7.38 14.03
N ALA A 56 -8.63 6.20 14.52
CA ALA A 56 -9.61 6.04 15.60
C ALA A 56 -9.11 6.60 16.94
N THR A 57 -7.79 6.59 17.20
CA THR A 57 -7.24 7.03 18.49
C THR A 57 -7.17 8.56 18.61
N ILE A 58 -7.02 9.29 17.50
CA ILE A 58 -6.86 10.76 17.50
C ILE A 58 -8.09 11.48 18.12
N PRO A 59 -9.35 11.20 17.72
CA PRO A 59 -10.53 11.85 18.27
C PRO A 59 -10.83 11.52 19.73
N ILE A 60 -10.43 10.32 20.20
CA ILE A 60 -10.75 9.81 21.55
C ILE A 60 -9.87 10.49 22.61
N ARG A 61 -8.66 10.93 22.27
CA ARG A 61 -7.70 11.49 23.23
C ARG A 61 -8.10 12.86 23.81
N ASN A 62 -8.89 13.65 23.09
CA ASN A 62 -9.38 14.94 23.57
C ASN A 62 -10.79 15.23 23.02
N PRO A 63 -11.84 14.67 23.64
CA PRO A 63 -13.21 14.94 23.25
C PRO A 63 -13.52 16.43 23.51
N GLN A 64 -13.74 17.21 22.45
CA GLN A 64 -14.16 18.60 22.59
C GLN A 64 -15.69 18.66 22.62
N THR A 65 -16.24 19.54 23.46
CA THR A 65 -17.69 19.78 23.55
C THR A 65 -18.24 20.44 22.29
N ILE A 66 -17.42 21.21 21.57
CA ILE A 66 -17.70 21.66 20.20
C ILE A 66 -16.99 20.67 19.27
N LEU A 67 -17.79 19.94 18.50
CA LEU A 67 -17.31 18.80 17.72
C LEU A 67 -16.42 19.27 16.58
N THR A 68 -15.19 18.77 16.53
CA THR A 68 -14.31 18.93 15.35
C THR A 68 -14.75 17.99 14.22
N ASP A 69 -14.42 18.32 12.95
CA ASP A 69 -14.91 17.60 11.77
C ASP A 69 -14.67 16.08 11.82
N SER A 70 -13.51 15.64 12.33
CA SER A 70 -13.18 14.22 12.48
C SER A 70 -14.00 13.53 13.58
N GLN A 71 -14.28 14.21 14.70
CA GLN A 71 -15.16 13.70 15.76
C GLN A 71 -16.59 13.50 15.25
N ASN A 72 -17.06 14.34 14.31
CA ASN A 72 -18.37 14.22 13.67
C ASN A 72 -18.48 12.96 12.80
N PHE A 73 -17.46 12.69 11.97
CA PHE A 73 -17.41 11.48 11.15
C PHE A 73 -17.42 10.20 12.00
N PHE A 74 -16.56 10.12 13.04
CA PHE A 74 -16.52 8.95 13.91
C PHE A 74 -17.82 8.76 14.69
N LYS A 75 -18.47 9.85 15.13
CA LYS A 75 -19.79 9.78 15.76
C LYS A 75 -20.83 9.20 14.80
N TYR A 76 -20.90 9.67 13.56
CA TYR A 76 -21.78 9.12 12.54
C TYR A 76 -21.52 7.63 12.29
N VAL A 77 -20.25 7.22 12.16
CA VAL A 77 -19.89 5.81 11.95
C VAL A 77 -20.34 4.92 13.12
N ILE A 78 -20.15 5.36 14.37
CA ILE A 78 -20.61 4.60 15.55
C ILE A 78 -22.14 4.57 15.63
N GLU A 79 -22.82 5.68 15.32
CA GLU A 79 -24.29 5.74 15.27
C GLU A 79 -24.86 4.87 14.15
N PHE A 80 -24.16 4.70 13.03
CA PHE A 80 -24.53 3.80 11.95
C PHE A 80 -24.36 2.32 12.31
N ILE A 81 -23.33 1.97 13.10
CA ILE A 81 -23.07 0.59 13.53
C ILE A 81 -24.03 0.15 14.66
N ARG A 82 -24.47 1.10 15.49
CA ARG A 82 -25.33 0.87 16.65
C ARG A 82 -26.75 0.48 16.24
#